data_AF-A0A9W6X1N7-F1
#
_entry.id   AF-A0A9W6X1N7-F1
#
_cell.length_a   1.000
_cell.length_b   1.000
_cell.length_c   1.000
_cell.angle_alpha   90.00
_cell.angle_beta   90.00
_cell.angle_gamma   90.00
#
_symmetry.space_group_name_H-M   'P 1'
#
loop_
_entity.id
_entity.type
_entity.pdbx_description
1 polymer ?
#
loop_
_entity_poly.entity_id
_entity_poly.type
_entity_poly.pdbx_seq_one_letter_code
_entity_poly.pdbx_strand_id
1 'polypeptide(L)'
;MLRSRIWSSTVCTLGVSASSSSALEGVLGAASSEKKATWLRRRPFAPVRRAAALRSATRDTRESILTEALEDGREFGATSGYELMTTTKPGAADFYQSSGTSAFSPSHSVRLNKPIQLVETPVDFDQSLRGDQRLRVDFDLTKHVVREHTEFSFSDADAQVTEYDVAFPRALEARLAYVSARCGKTPCEIVPATKEHAARVKTPEDAALYTVLLKKPVAKGETGSVKVTAYFTRVLTPYPAEVTQKEDQLVLFDASHLISSPYLTKTQTTKIKLPSGNVEHVRAAEPISRKGSVVSLGPYTDIKGFEAGVDASPLSVHYKNHSPFMTITKLTREIEVSMWGRVSFEEVYDMEHTGAKLKGGFSRYDYVQLHQRGASFHEMYAHLPKDSVNVYYRDQIGNISTSRLRPAGRTGSYQELEFKPRFPLFGGWKSQWYLGYSVPTYSVLTHVGDKFKLEVDFSTPVQGASVDDLTVKVVLPEGATNVQVNVPFSLDGTSETTRQTYLDTPAIGRPVVILDKKNVVAAHNVPFEVTFEFPQHFMMHEPLLLVSGFLAFFIVCMVLFRLDISIAKKPVQKKKTE
;
A
#
# COMPACT_ATOMS: atom_id res chain seq x y z
N MET A 1 65.02 46.79 17.67
CA MET A 1 64.16 46.87 18.88
C MET A 1 63.01 45.89 18.65
N LEU A 2 62.59 45.01 19.57
CA LEU A 2 63.11 44.66 20.90
C LEU A 2 63.29 43.13 20.99
N ARG A 3 63.95 42.62 22.04
CA ARG A 3 64.39 41.21 22.14
C ARG A 3 63.25 40.25 22.55
N SER A 4 63.44 38.98 22.20
CA SER A 4 62.79 37.83 22.82
C SER A 4 63.19 37.65 24.29
N ARG A 5 62.35 36.94 25.06
CA ARG A 5 62.79 35.97 26.07
C ARG A 5 61.74 34.87 26.23
N ILE A 6 62.23 33.63 26.32
CA ILE A 6 61.47 32.40 26.56
C ILE A 6 62.02 31.79 27.84
N TRP A 7 61.15 31.37 28.76
CA TRP A 7 61.22 30.19 29.64
C TRP A 7 60.00 30.26 30.59
N SER A 8 59.20 29.23 30.90
CA SER A 8 59.31 27.75 30.94
C SER A 8 59.35 27.20 32.37
N SER A 9 58.18 26.78 32.87
CA SER A 9 57.96 25.66 33.82
C SER A 9 56.44 25.56 34.08
N THR A 10 55.69 24.58 33.58
CA THR A 10 55.70 23.13 33.89
C THR A 10 55.24 22.80 35.32
N VAL A 11 53.98 22.37 35.45
CA VAL A 11 53.58 21.24 36.31
C VAL A 11 52.51 20.44 35.57
N CYS A 12 52.69 19.12 35.48
CA CYS A 12 51.74 18.17 34.92
C CYS A 12 50.87 17.55 36.02
N THR A 13 49.67 17.08 35.67
CA THR A 13 49.16 15.79 36.17
C THR A 13 48.24 15.14 35.14
N LEU A 14 48.76 14.13 34.45
CA LEU A 14 47.96 13.08 33.81
C LEU A 14 47.62 12.02 34.85
N GLY A 15 46.41 11.46 34.79
CA GLY A 15 46.00 10.30 35.57
C GLY A 15 45.68 9.12 34.66
N VAL A 16 46.61 8.17 34.52
CA VAL A 16 46.37 6.86 33.89
C VAL A 16 46.98 5.77 34.75
N SER A 17 46.14 4.87 35.26
CA SER A 17 46.48 3.50 35.67
C SER A 17 45.18 2.75 35.98
N ALA A 18 45.07 1.42 35.86
CA ALA A 18 45.77 0.44 35.05
C ALA A 18 44.95 -0.87 35.12
N SER A 19 45.17 -1.78 34.20
CA SER A 19 44.54 -3.11 34.15
C SER A 19 44.81 -3.99 35.38
N SER A 20 43.88 -4.90 35.68
CA SER A 20 44.23 -6.23 36.21
C SER A 20 43.41 -7.32 35.51
N SER A 21 44.11 -8.25 34.88
CA SER A 21 43.56 -9.49 34.32
C SER A 21 43.80 -10.65 35.28
N SER A 22 42.83 -11.57 35.40
CA SER A 22 43.08 -12.93 35.85
C SER A 22 42.01 -13.87 35.28
N ALA A 23 42.45 -14.88 34.54
CA ALA A 23 41.60 -15.97 34.05
C ALA A 23 41.46 -17.08 35.12
N LEU A 24 40.40 -17.91 35.03
CA LEU A 24 40.46 -19.39 35.07
C LEU A 24 39.05 -20.03 35.01
N GLU A 25 38.93 -21.03 34.14
CA GLU A 25 38.20 -22.33 34.24
C GLU A 25 36.76 -22.50 34.79
N GLY A 26 36.08 -23.54 34.27
CA GLY A 26 34.98 -24.26 34.94
C GLY A 26 33.56 -23.93 34.42
N VAL A 27 32.99 -24.59 33.41
CA VAL A 27 32.50 -26.00 33.31
C VAL A 27 31.18 -26.28 34.07
N LEU A 28 30.22 -26.85 33.33
CA LEU A 28 28.97 -27.55 33.73
C LEU A 28 27.76 -26.77 34.31
N GLY A 29 26.68 -26.77 33.53
CA GLY A 29 25.45 -27.51 33.91
C GLY A 29 24.45 -26.85 34.88
N ALA A 30 23.50 -26.08 34.34
CA ALA A 30 22.28 -25.70 35.06
C ALA A 30 21.11 -26.64 34.71
N ALA A 31 20.85 -27.63 35.57
CA ALA A 31 19.71 -28.52 35.47
C ALA A 31 18.43 -27.91 36.11
N SER A 32 17.28 -28.36 35.62
CA SER A 32 15.93 -28.08 36.12
C SER A 32 15.76 -28.23 37.64
N SER A 33 15.00 -27.32 38.26
CA SER A 33 14.33 -27.58 39.54
C SER A 33 13.06 -26.74 39.70
N GLU A 34 11.90 -27.38 39.71
CA GLU A 34 10.63 -26.78 40.13
C GLU A 34 10.61 -26.50 41.65
N LYS A 35 10.06 -25.36 42.09
CA LYS A 35 9.30 -25.30 43.36
C LYS A 35 8.07 -24.40 43.26
N LYS A 36 6.94 -24.94 43.71
CA LYS A 36 5.63 -24.29 43.86
C LYS A 36 5.53 -23.55 45.19
N ALA A 37 4.92 -22.36 45.22
CA ALA A 37 3.98 -21.88 46.27
C ALA A 37 3.39 -20.51 45.84
N THR A 38 2.09 -20.36 45.55
CA THR A 38 0.91 -20.31 46.45
C THR A 38 0.56 -18.89 46.93
N TRP A 39 -0.38 -18.27 46.20
CA TRP A 39 -1.45 -17.34 46.63
C TRP A 39 -1.20 -16.26 47.70
N LEU A 40 -1.50 -15.00 47.33
CA LEU A 40 -2.26 -14.07 48.18
C LEU A 40 -3.12 -13.11 47.35
N ARG A 41 -4.39 -12.95 47.74
CA ARG A 41 -5.39 -12.12 47.03
C ARG A 41 -5.28 -10.64 47.44
N ARG A 42 -5.55 -9.71 46.51
CA ARG A 42 -6.07 -8.37 46.83
C ARG A 42 -7.35 -8.10 46.06
N ARG A 43 -8.35 -7.50 46.73
CA ARG A 43 -9.67 -7.14 46.19
C ARG A 43 -9.64 -5.75 45.52
N PRO A 44 -10.58 -5.43 44.61
CA PRO A 44 -10.63 -4.16 43.88
C PRO A 44 -11.22 -3.01 44.70
N PHE A 45 -10.89 -1.78 44.30
CA PHE A 45 -11.55 -0.55 44.76
C PHE A 45 -12.88 -0.32 44.03
N ALA A 46 -13.86 0.24 44.75
CA ALA A 46 -15.12 0.74 44.21
C ALA A 46 -15.22 2.27 44.45
N PRO A 47 -15.93 3.03 43.60
CA PRO A 47 -15.91 4.51 43.64
C PRO A 47 -16.90 5.10 44.66
N VAL A 48 -16.53 6.27 45.20
CA VAL A 48 -17.37 7.05 46.12
C VAL A 48 -18.36 7.92 45.35
N ARG A 49 -19.66 7.80 45.65
CA ARG A 49 -20.69 8.77 45.26
C ARG A 49 -20.63 10.01 46.16
N ARG A 50 -20.81 11.20 45.58
CA ARG A 50 -21.41 12.36 46.24
C ARG A 50 -22.49 12.95 45.33
N ALA A 51 -23.59 13.40 45.93
CA ALA A 51 -24.74 13.99 45.24
C ALA A 51 -25.28 15.17 46.07
N ALA A 52 -25.98 16.09 45.39
CA ALA A 52 -26.69 17.27 45.93
C ALA A 52 -25.77 18.37 46.55
N ALA A 53 -26.06 19.67 46.42
CA ALA A 53 -27.39 20.28 46.44
C ALA A 53 -27.48 21.66 45.73
N LEU A 54 -28.70 21.95 45.25
CA LEU A 54 -29.41 23.25 45.12
C LEU A 54 -28.61 24.57 44.92
N ARG A 55 -29.08 25.38 43.95
CA ARG A 55 -30.02 26.50 44.23
C ARG A 55 -30.67 27.08 42.97
N SER A 56 -31.89 27.59 43.13
CA SER A 56 -32.70 28.31 42.15
C SER A 56 -32.82 29.79 42.51
N ALA A 57 -32.91 30.67 41.50
CA ALA A 57 -33.54 32.01 41.51
C ALA A 57 -33.40 32.59 40.08
N THR A 58 -34.45 32.67 39.25
CA THR A 58 -35.44 33.77 39.16
C THR A 58 -34.87 35.19 38.95
N ARG A 59 -35.03 35.72 37.72
CA ARG A 59 -35.60 37.06 37.51
C ARG A 59 -36.02 37.33 36.06
N ASP A 60 -37.31 37.60 35.88
CA ASP A 60 -37.87 38.37 34.75
C ASP A 60 -37.51 39.86 34.86
N THR A 61 -37.47 40.58 33.73
CA THR A 61 -38.40 41.69 33.35
C THR A 61 -37.81 42.66 32.31
N ARG A 62 -38.73 43.31 31.56
CA ARG A 62 -38.56 44.41 30.55
C ARG A 62 -38.04 43.96 29.18
N GLU A 63 -38.81 44.02 28.07
CA GLU A 63 -39.70 45.08 27.51
C GLU A 63 -39.00 46.46 27.39
N SER A 64 -38.88 47.09 26.21
CA SER A 64 -40.00 47.59 25.39
C SER A 64 -39.47 48.45 24.21
N ILE A 65 -40.29 48.62 23.13
CA ILE A 65 -40.38 49.83 22.25
C ILE A 65 -39.14 50.12 21.32
N LEU A 66 -39.18 50.58 20.05
CA LEU A 66 -40.16 51.10 19.05
C LEU A 66 -39.77 50.47 17.68
N THR A 67 -40.61 49.94 16.78
CA THR A 67 -41.56 50.54 15.79
C THR A 67 -41.02 51.57 14.77
N GLU A 68 -41.50 51.38 13.52
CA GLU A 68 -41.66 52.35 12.39
C GLU A 68 -40.40 52.80 11.60
N ALA A 69 -40.42 53.02 10.26
CA ALA A 69 -41.40 52.69 9.18
C ALA A 69 -40.78 52.87 7.75
N LEU A 70 -41.55 52.48 6.69
CA LEU A 70 -41.45 52.84 5.24
C LEU A 70 -40.25 52.24 4.45
N GLU A 71 -40.44 51.50 3.34
CA GLU A 71 -41.04 51.88 2.04
C GLU A 71 -40.34 53.05 1.33
N ASP A 72 -39.57 52.75 0.28
CA ASP A 72 -39.96 53.17 -1.07
C ASP A 72 -39.28 52.27 -2.12
N GLY A 73 -39.89 52.15 -3.30
CA GLY A 73 -39.34 51.39 -4.42
C GLY A 73 -39.40 52.19 -5.71
N ARG A 74 -38.40 52.04 -6.57
CA ARG A 74 -38.64 52.16 -8.02
C ARG A 74 -37.56 51.55 -8.89
N GLU A 75 -38.03 51.03 -10.02
CA GLU A 75 -37.27 50.51 -11.14
C GLU A 75 -36.54 51.65 -11.88
N PHE A 76 -35.46 51.30 -12.57
CA PHE A 76 -35.22 51.75 -13.95
C PHE A 76 -34.36 50.70 -14.65
N GLY A 77 -34.80 50.23 -15.82
CA GLY A 77 -33.99 49.38 -16.71
C GLY A 77 -33.73 50.08 -18.04
N ALA A 78 -32.77 49.59 -18.83
CA ALA A 78 -32.74 49.73 -20.29
C ALA A 78 -31.63 48.87 -20.97
N THR A 79 -32.06 47.90 -21.78
CA THR A 79 -31.59 47.57 -23.16
C THR A 79 -30.10 47.37 -23.50
N SER A 80 -29.75 46.15 -23.97
CA SER A 80 -29.35 45.79 -25.37
C SER A 80 -28.72 44.39 -25.36
N GLY A 81 -29.21 43.36 -26.09
CA GLY A 81 -28.95 43.09 -27.53
C GLY A 81 -27.56 42.45 -27.70
N TYR A 82 -27.33 41.25 -28.26
CA TYR A 82 -27.95 40.49 -29.38
C TYR A 82 -27.87 38.96 -29.05
N GLU A 83 -28.89 38.11 -29.23
CA GLU A 83 -29.54 37.54 -30.45
C GLU A 83 -28.80 36.32 -31.07
N LEU A 84 -29.54 35.22 -31.28
CA LEU A 84 -29.13 33.97 -31.94
C LEU A 84 -29.26 34.08 -33.47
N MET A 85 -28.48 33.28 -34.23
CA MET A 85 -29.07 32.53 -35.36
C MET A 85 -28.28 31.26 -35.74
N THR A 86 -28.93 30.40 -36.54
CA THR A 86 -28.62 28.98 -36.74
C THR A 86 -28.33 28.63 -38.21
N THR A 87 -27.82 27.40 -38.45
CA THR A 87 -27.67 26.72 -39.77
C THR A 87 -26.55 27.30 -40.67
N THR A 88 -25.80 26.57 -41.51
CA THR A 88 -26.03 25.34 -42.33
C THR A 88 -24.71 24.58 -42.67
N LYS A 89 -24.81 23.28 -43.00
CA LYS A 89 -23.91 22.50 -43.91
C LYS A 89 -24.53 22.49 -45.35
N PRO A 90 -23.90 22.07 -46.49
CA PRO A 90 -22.83 21.06 -46.65
C PRO A 90 -21.78 21.31 -47.79
N GLY A 91 -20.97 20.28 -48.12
CA GLY A 91 -20.08 20.17 -49.30
C GLY A 91 -18.59 19.96 -48.91
N ALA A 92 -17.80 18.93 -49.25
CA ALA A 92 -17.68 17.93 -50.34
C ALA A 92 -16.44 18.20 -51.22
N ALA A 93 -15.39 17.37 -51.09
CA ALA A 93 -14.19 17.33 -51.97
C ALA A 93 -13.34 16.04 -51.75
N ASP A 94 -13.82 14.92 -52.29
CA ASP A 94 -13.18 13.93 -53.18
C ASP A 94 -11.64 13.67 -53.32
N PHE A 95 -11.35 12.40 -53.68
CA PHE A 95 -10.11 11.75 -54.18
C PHE A 95 -8.92 11.62 -53.20
N TYR A 96 -8.20 10.49 -53.11
CA TYR A 96 -7.91 9.46 -54.13
C TYR A 96 -8.11 8.00 -53.68
N GLN A 97 -8.36 7.12 -54.66
CA GLN A 97 -8.29 5.66 -54.56
C GLN A 97 -7.40 5.15 -55.72
N SER A 98 -6.58 4.11 -55.50
CA SER A 98 -5.85 3.45 -56.60
C SER A 98 -5.76 1.94 -56.39
N SER A 99 -6.39 1.18 -57.28
CA SER A 99 -6.26 -0.27 -57.41
C SER A 99 -5.11 -0.64 -58.35
N GLY A 100 -4.51 -1.81 -58.14
CA GLY A 100 -3.49 -2.36 -59.03
C GLY A 100 -3.53 -3.89 -59.04
N THR A 101 -4.08 -4.47 -60.09
CA THR A 101 -4.11 -5.91 -60.36
C THR A 101 -3.06 -6.29 -61.40
N SER A 102 -2.38 -7.42 -61.21
CA SER A 102 -1.71 -8.14 -62.30
C SER A 102 -1.69 -9.64 -62.01
N ALA A 103 -2.28 -10.44 -62.90
CA ALA A 103 -2.26 -11.89 -62.83
C ALA A 103 -1.15 -12.45 -63.73
N PHE A 104 -0.52 -13.56 -63.32
CA PHE A 104 0.17 -14.48 -64.24
C PHE A 104 0.16 -15.92 -63.71
N SER A 105 0.07 -16.86 -64.64
CA SER A 105 0.07 -18.33 -64.52
C SER A 105 0.65 -18.85 -65.88
N PRO A 106 0.92 -20.15 -66.16
CA PRO A 106 0.63 -21.37 -65.38
C PRO A 106 1.74 -22.48 -65.43
N SER A 107 1.37 -23.71 -65.02
CA SER A 107 2.05 -25.01 -65.23
C SER A 107 3.31 -25.29 -64.37
N HIS A 108 3.68 -26.54 -64.02
CA HIS A 108 3.30 -27.87 -64.53
C HIS A 108 3.01 -28.91 -63.42
N SER A 109 2.43 -30.04 -63.83
CA SER A 109 1.99 -31.22 -63.04
C SER A 109 3.09 -32.19 -62.60
N VAL A 110 2.84 -32.98 -61.53
CA VAL A 110 2.72 -34.47 -61.53
C VAL A 110 2.35 -34.99 -60.12
N ARG A 111 1.48 -36.02 -60.04
CA ARG A 111 1.05 -36.71 -58.79
C ARG A 111 2.01 -37.87 -58.45
N LEU A 112 2.08 -38.28 -57.18
CA LEU A 112 2.24 -39.70 -56.80
C LEU A 112 1.81 -40.01 -55.33
N ASN A 113 0.88 -40.96 -55.21
CA ASN A 113 0.62 -41.91 -54.11
C ASN A 113 0.09 -41.52 -52.70
N LYS A 114 -1.15 -42.00 -52.48
CA LYS A 114 -1.78 -42.57 -51.25
C LYS A 114 -2.08 -41.65 -50.05
N PRO A 115 -3.36 -41.51 -49.66
CA PRO A 115 -3.73 -40.99 -48.35
C PRO A 115 -3.60 -42.08 -47.27
N ILE A 116 -2.92 -41.77 -46.18
CA ILE A 116 -3.10 -42.47 -44.91
C ILE A 116 -4.31 -41.83 -44.25
N GLN A 117 -5.35 -42.62 -43.95
CA GLN A 117 -6.45 -42.15 -43.11
C GLN A 117 -5.97 -42.02 -41.66
N LEU A 118 -5.54 -40.82 -41.28
CA LEU A 118 -5.66 -40.40 -39.89
C LEU A 118 -7.15 -40.16 -39.64
N VAL A 119 -7.77 -41.07 -38.88
CA VAL A 119 -9.08 -40.82 -38.29
C VAL A 119 -8.86 -39.81 -37.17
N GLU A 120 -8.87 -38.52 -37.53
CA GLU A 120 -9.06 -37.45 -36.57
C GLU A 120 -10.49 -37.58 -36.04
N THR A 121 -10.64 -38.28 -34.91
CA THR A 121 -11.82 -38.13 -34.08
C THR A 121 -11.86 -36.67 -33.62
N PRO A 122 -12.89 -35.87 -33.96
CA PRO A 122 -13.03 -34.56 -33.37
C PRO A 122 -13.28 -34.77 -31.88
N VAL A 123 -12.26 -34.48 -31.06
CA VAL A 123 -12.47 -34.33 -29.63
C VAL A 123 -13.09 -32.95 -29.43
N ASP A 124 -14.40 -32.88 -29.68
CA ASP A 124 -15.22 -31.76 -29.23
C ASP A 124 -15.09 -31.68 -27.71
N PHE A 125 -14.22 -30.79 -27.23
CA PHE A 125 -14.23 -30.30 -25.85
C PHE A 125 -15.42 -29.34 -25.65
N ASP A 126 -16.61 -29.80 -26.04
CA ASP A 126 -17.87 -29.20 -25.62
C ASP A 126 -18.10 -29.60 -24.16
N GLN A 127 -17.54 -28.83 -23.21
CA GLN A 127 -18.39 -28.07 -22.28
C GLN A 127 -17.68 -27.32 -21.15
N SER A 128 -18.20 -26.10 -20.93
CA SER A 128 -18.36 -25.51 -19.60
C SER A 128 -18.97 -26.52 -18.64
N LEU A 129 -18.32 -26.80 -17.49
CA LEU A 129 -18.78 -27.69 -16.42
C LEU A 129 -20.32 -27.91 -16.45
N ARG A 130 -20.82 -29.10 -16.83
CA ARG A 130 -22.26 -29.48 -16.68
C ARG A 130 -22.63 -29.69 -15.20
N GLY A 131 -21.98 -28.94 -14.31
CA GLY A 131 -21.91 -29.21 -12.89
C GLY A 131 -22.79 -28.31 -12.05
N ASP A 132 -23.25 -28.85 -10.93
CA ASP A 132 -24.01 -28.11 -9.91
C ASP A 132 -23.14 -27.03 -9.26
N GLN A 133 -23.16 -25.81 -9.79
CA GLN A 133 -22.49 -24.67 -9.17
C GLN A 133 -23.37 -24.06 -8.07
N ARG A 134 -22.79 -23.86 -6.88
CA ARG A 134 -23.39 -23.12 -5.77
C ARG A 134 -22.43 -22.03 -5.31
N LEU A 135 -22.91 -20.79 -5.21
CA LEU A 135 -22.12 -19.64 -4.81
C LEU A 135 -22.55 -19.11 -3.45
N ARG A 136 -21.55 -18.74 -2.66
CA ARG A 136 -21.71 -17.84 -1.53
C ARG A 136 -20.74 -16.68 -1.67
N VAL A 137 -21.29 -15.46 -1.67
CA VAL A 137 -20.55 -14.22 -1.79
C VAL A 137 -20.69 -13.46 -0.48
N ASP A 138 -19.58 -13.14 0.18
CA ASP A 138 -19.56 -12.31 1.38
C ASP A 138 -18.74 -11.02 1.09
N PHE A 139 -19.42 -9.89 0.87
CA PHE A 139 -18.82 -8.55 0.71
C PHE A 139 -18.57 -7.88 2.08
N ASP A 140 -17.36 -7.40 2.33
CA ASP A 140 -17.00 -6.60 3.51
C ASP A 140 -16.78 -5.13 3.11
N LEU A 141 -17.75 -4.29 3.45
CA LEU A 141 -17.79 -2.85 3.19
C LEU A 141 -17.46 -2.02 4.44
N THR A 142 -16.85 -2.63 5.47
CA THR A 142 -16.54 -1.96 6.75
C THR A 142 -15.39 -0.94 6.69
N LYS A 143 -14.63 -0.93 5.59
CA LYS A 143 -13.50 -0.02 5.30
C LYS A 143 -13.66 0.59 3.91
N HIS A 144 -12.79 1.54 3.54
CA HIS A 144 -12.80 2.13 2.19
C HIS A 144 -12.30 1.20 1.09
N VAL A 145 -11.43 0.24 1.42
CA VAL A 145 -11.08 -0.90 0.56
C VAL A 145 -12.15 -1.98 0.73
N VAL A 146 -12.90 -2.25 -0.34
CA VAL A 146 -13.91 -3.31 -0.40
C VAL A 146 -13.22 -4.66 -0.54
N ARG A 147 -13.72 -5.67 0.18
CA ARG A 147 -13.27 -7.06 0.02
C ARG A 147 -14.44 -7.94 -0.35
N GLU A 148 -14.24 -8.76 -1.38
CA GLU A 148 -15.18 -9.79 -1.78
C GLU A 148 -14.58 -11.16 -1.45
N HIS A 149 -15.34 -11.99 -0.74
CA HIS A 149 -15.01 -13.40 -0.51
C HIS A 149 -16.06 -14.26 -1.20
N THR A 150 -15.68 -14.90 -2.31
CA THR A 150 -16.60 -15.73 -3.11
C THR A 150 -16.18 -17.20 -3.01
N GLU A 151 -17.05 -18.00 -2.40
CA GLU A 151 -16.92 -19.44 -2.25
C GLU A 151 -17.76 -20.15 -3.31
N PHE A 152 -17.07 -20.69 -4.31
CA PHE A 152 -17.60 -21.53 -5.36
C PHE A 152 -17.56 -22.99 -4.90
N SER A 153 -18.71 -23.65 -4.85
CA SER A 153 -18.82 -25.11 -4.77
C SER A 153 -19.30 -25.65 -6.11
N PHE A 154 -18.63 -26.65 -6.67
CA PHE A 154 -18.96 -27.22 -7.97
C PHE A 154 -18.72 -28.73 -8.00
N SER A 155 -19.40 -29.46 -8.88
CA SER A 155 -19.14 -30.89 -9.11
C SER A 155 -19.38 -31.22 -10.58
N ASP A 156 -18.37 -31.71 -11.29
CA ASP A 156 -18.50 -32.18 -12.66
C ASP A 156 -18.97 -33.64 -12.67
N ALA A 157 -20.04 -33.95 -13.41
CA ALA A 157 -20.61 -35.28 -13.51
C ALA A 157 -19.89 -36.18 -14.54
N ASP A 158 -19.12 -35.59 -15.47
CA ASP A 158 -18.61 -36.20 -16.69
C ASP A 158 -17.08 -36.26 -16.75
N ALA A 159 -16.38 -35.23 -16.26
CA ALA A 159 -14.92 -35.08 -16.35
C ALA A 159 -14.23 -34.90 -14.99
N GLN A 160 -12.89 -34.93 -14.99
CA GLN A 160 -12.04 -34.52 -13.88
C GLN A 160 -11.69 -33.04 -14.04
N VAL A 161 -11.83 -32.23 -12.99
CA VAL A 161 -11.63 -30.77 -13.08
C VAL A 161 -10.21 -30.40 -12.63
N THR A 162 -9.41 -29.86 -13.55
CA THR A 162 -8.03 -29.37 -13.32
C THR A 162 -7.93 -27.85 -13.23
N GLU A 163 -8.87 -27.14 -13.85
CA GLU A 163 -8.91 -25.68 -13.96
C GLU A 163 -10.33 -25.19 -13.69
N TYR A 164 -10.47 -23.98 -13.13
CA TYR A 164 -11.76 -23.41 -12.78
C TYR A 164 -11.83 -21.92 -13.13
N ASP A 165 -12.78 -21.54 -13.98
CA ASP A 165 -12.88 -20.15 -14.47
C ASP A 165 -13.81 -19.29 -13.61
N VAL A 166 -13.38 -18.06 -13.38
CA VAL A 166 -14.03 -17.04 -12.56
C VAL A 166 -14.08 -15.75 -13.37
N ALA A 167 -15.26 -15.13 -13.50
CA ALA A 167 -15.40 -13.88 -14.21
C ALA A 167 -15.73 -12.72 -13.25
N PHE A 168 -15.16 -11.54 -13.54
CA PHE A 168 -15.48 -10.28 -12.89
C PHE A 168 -16.05 -9.30 -13.92
N PRO A 169 -17.07 -8.50 -13.59
CA PRO A 169 -17.49 -7.40 -14.46
C PRO A 169 -16.35 -6.39 -14.64
N ARG A 170 -16.08 -5.94 -15.87
CA ARG A 170 -14.96 -5.04 -16.19
C ARG A 170 -14.98 -3.72 -15.41
N ALA A 171 -16.17 -3.22 -15.05
CA ALA A 171 -16.31 -2.04 -14.20
C ALA A 171 -15.67 -2.22 -12.80
N LEU A 172 -15.70 -3.45 -12.25
CA LEU A 172 -15.05 -3.79 -10.99
C LEU A 172 -13.60 -4.27 -11.19
N GLU A 173 -13.30 -4.97 -12.29
CA GLU A 173 -11.93 -5.41 -12.61
C GLU A 173 -10.98 -4.22 -12.81
N ALA A 174 -11.43 -3.13 -13.45
CA ALA A 174 -10.66 -1.88 -13.55
C ALA A 174 -10.34 -1.20 -12.18
N ARG A 175 -10.93 -1.70 -11.09
CA ARG A 175 -10.71 -1.29 -9.70
C ARG A 175 -10.11 -2.40 -8.83
N LEU A 176 -9.85 -3.58 -9.39
CA LEU A 176 -9.25 -4.71 -8.72
C LEU A 176 -7.79 -4.39 -8.37
N ALA A 177 -7.47 -4.52 -7.09
CA ALA A 177 -6.13 -4.33 -6.56
C ALA A 177 -5.39 -5.66 -6.45
N TYR A 178 -6.05 -6.66 -5.88
CA TYR A 178 -5.46 -7.96 -5.61
C TYR A 178 -6.53 -9.05 -5.68
N VAL A 179 -6.19 -10.18 -6.29
CA VAL A 179 -7.02 -11.39 -6.31
C VAL A 179 -6.18 -12.59 -5.89
N SER A 180 -6.80 -13.49 -5.13
CA SER A 180 -6.16 -14.72 -4.66
C SER A 180 -7.17 -15.85 -4.55
N ALA A 181 -6.75 -17.08 -4.84
CA ALA A 181 -7.58 -18.28 -4.77
C ALA A 181 -7.07 -19.28 -3.73
N ARG A 182 -7.99 -19.98 -3.07
CA ARG A 182 -7.71 -21.13 -2.21
C ARG A 182 -8.62 -22.29 -2.57
N CYS A 183 -8.03 -23.44 -2.88
CA CYS A 183 -8.78 -24.68 -3.06
C CYS A 183 -8.78 -25.43 -1.72
N GLY A 184 -9.94 -25.54 -1.08
CA GLY A 184 -10.05 -26.04 0.30
C GLY A 184 -9.17 -25.25 1.30
N LYS A 185 -8.09 -25.89 1.78
CA LYS A 185 -7.13 -25.29 2.74
C LYS A 185 -5.84 -24.75 2.09
N THR A 186 -5.59 -25.07 0.82
CA THR A 186 -4.32 -24.76 0.13
C THR A 186 -4.44 -23.55 -0.78
N PRO A 187 -3.41 -22.67 -0.87
CA PRO A 187 -3.39 -21.60 -1.86
C PRO A 187 -3.24 -22.17 -3.27
N CYS A 188 -4.07 -21.67 -4.18
CA CYS A 188 -4.09 -22.00 -5.60
C CYS A 188 -3.66 -20.78 -6.41
N GLU A 189 -3.09 -21.05 -7.58
CA GLU A 189 -2.68 -20.01 -8.51
C GLU A 189 -3.91 -19.53 -9.28
N ILE A 190 -3.97 -18.22 -9.53
CA ILE A 190 -5.03 -17.59 -10.31
C ILE A 190 -4.36 -16.67 -11.33
N VAL A 191 -4.71 -16.87 -12.60
CA VAL A 191 -4.07 -16.22 -13.74
C VAL A 191 -5.16 -15.56 -14.59
N PRO A 192 -4.98 -14.32 -15.09
CA PRO A 192 -5.91 -13.76 -16.07
C PRO A 192 -5.94 -14.64 -17.34
N ALA A 193 -7.13 -14.96 -17.83
CA ALA A 193 -7.29 -15.85 -18.97
C ALA A 193 -6.73 -15.23 -20.26
N THR A 194 -6.13 -16.04 -21.13
CA THR A 194 -5.72 -15.60 -22.46
C THR A 194 -6.95 -15.28 -23.32
N LYS A 195 -6.79 -14.40 -24.32
CA LYS A 195 -7.89 -14.03 -25.25
C LYS A 195 -8.50 -15.24 -25.95
N GLU A 196 -7.67 -16.23 -26.29
CA GLU A 196 -8.11 -17.50 -26.88
C GLU A 196 -8.98 -18.31 -25.91
N HIS A 197 -8.59 -18.40 -24.63
CA HIS A 197 -9.38 -19.10 -23.61
C HIS A 197 -10.72 -18.39 -23.35
N ALA A 198 -10.69 -17.07 -23.21
CA ALA A 198 -11.91 -16.26 -23.08
C ALA A 198 -12.87 -16.45 -24.27
N ALA A 199 -12.34 -16.58 -25.49
CA ALA A 199 -13.12 -16.88 -26.70
C ALA A 199 -13.70 -18.30 -26.70
N ARG A 200 -12.96 -19.32 -26.26
CA ARG A 200 -13.48 -20.69 -26.08
C ARG A 200 -14.65 -20.73 -25.09
N VAL A 201 -14.53 -20.00 -23.98
CA VAL A 201 -15.55 -19.90 -22.92
C VAL A 201 -16.73 -18.98 -23.33
N LYS A 202 -16.66 -18.32 -24.51
CA LYS A 202 -17.66 -17.36 -25.01
C LYS A 202 -17.91 -16.21 -24.03
N THR A 203 -16.85 -15.72 -23.40
CA THR A 203 -16.91 -14.65 -22.40
C THR A 203 -17.40 -13.34 -23.04
N PRO A 204 -18.43 -12.67 -22.49
CA PRO A 204 -18.87 -11.34 -22.93
C PRO A 204 -17.77 -10.27 -22.85
N GLU A 205 -17.89 -9.22 -23.66
CA GLU A 205 -16.92 -8.12 -23.66
C GLU A 205 -16.94 -7.26 -22.39
N ASP A 206 -18.04 -7.27 -21.63
CA ASP A 206 -18.17 -6.57 -20.34
C ASP A 206 -17.64 -7.39 -19.14
N ALA A 207 -17.18 -8.62 -19.38
CA ALA A 207 -16.54 -9.48 -18.39
C ALA A 207 -15.02 -9.62 -18.60
N ALA A 208 -14.30 -9.87 -17.51
CA ALA A 208 -12.89 -10.25 -17.47
C ALA A 208 -12.78 -11.64 -16.82
N LEU A 209 -12.13 -12.58 -17.51
CA LEU A 209 -12.02 -13.98 -17.08
C LEU A 209 -10.66 -14.27 -16.43
N TYR A 210 -10.68 -15.02 -15.34
CA TYR A 210 -9.51 -15.53 -14.63
C TYR A 210 -9.64 -17.04 -14.44
N THR A 211 -8.55 -17.77 -14.63
CA THR A 211 -8.52 -19.22 -14.48
C THR A 211 -7.75 -19.57 -13.21
N VAL A 212 -8.36 -20.40 -12.36
CA VAL A 212 -7.78 -20.93 -11.12
C VAL A 212 -7.22 -22.32 -11.39
N LEU A 213 -5.92 -22.50 -11.19
CA LEU A 213 -5.23 -23.78 -11.40
C LEU A 213 -5.34 -24.65 -10.14
N LEU A 214 -6.02 -25.80 -10.26
CA LEU A 214 -6.25 -26.72 -9.15
C LEU A 214 -5.03 -27.63 -8.95
N LYS A 215 -4.21 -27.34 -7.93
CA LYS A 215 -3.04 -28.17 -7.55
C LYS A 215 -3.38 -29.65 -7.28
N LYS A 216 -4.63 -29.93 -6.94
CA LYS A 216 -5.21 -31.27 -6.86
C LYS A 216 -6.45 -31.27 -7.72
N PRO A 217 -6.48 -32.02 -8.85
CA PRO A 217 -7.67 -32.13 -9.67
C PRO A 217 -8.82 -32.75 -8.89
N VAL A 218 -10.04 -32.22 -9.07
CA VAL A 218 -11.26 -32.73 -8.42
C VAL A 218 -11.76 -33.92 -9.23
N ALA A 219 -11.99 -35.06 -8.57
CA ALA A 219 -12.39 -36.28 -9.27
C ALA A 219 -13.80 -36.17 -9.89
N LYS A 220 -14.06 -37.01 -10.91
CA LYS A 220 -15.39 -37.10 -11.54
C LYS A 220 -16.47 -37.41 -10.49
N GLY A 221 -17.49 -36.57 -10.42
CA GLY A 221 -18.58 -36.64 -9.44
C GLY A 221 -18.25 -36.10 -8.04
N GLU A 222 -17.01 -35.68 -7.76
CA GLU A 222 -16.62 -35.10 -6.47
C GLU A 222 -16.98 -33.62 -6.40
N THR A 223 -17.30 -33.12 -5.19
CA THR A 223 -17.58 -31.69 -4.97
C THR A 223 -16.28 -30.93 -4.68
N GLY A 224 -15.84 -30.13 -5.64
CA GLY A 224 -14.76 -29.15 -5.49
C GLY A 224 -15.20 -27.90 -4.74
N SER A 225 -14.26 -27.23 -4.07
CA SER A 225 -14.47 -25.94 -3.41
C SER A 225 -13.30 -24.99 -3.66
N VAL A 226 -13.58 -23.86 -4.31
CA VAL A 226 -12.64 -22.77 -4.59
C VAL A 226 -13.13 -21.50 -3.91
N LYS A 227 -12.25 -20.89 -3.12
CA LYS A 227 -12.50 -19.63 -2.40
C LYS A 227 -11.64 -18.54 -3.00
N VAL A 228 -12.27 -17.64 -3.74
CA VAL A 228 -11.63 -16.44 -4.28
C VAL A 228 -11.76 -15.31 -3.27
N THR A 229 -10.70 -14.52 -3.12
CA THR A 229 -10.73 -13.27 -2.36
C THR A 229 -10.19 -12.16 -3.23
N ALA A 230 -11.03 -11.20 -3.53
CA ALA A 230 -10.73 -10.01 -4.32
C ALA A 230 -10.75 -8.76 -3.42
N TYR A 231 -9.85 -7.82 -3.71
CA TYR A 231 -9.75 -6.52 -3.05
C TYR A 231 -9.97 -5.42 -4.08
N PHE A 232 -10.91 -4.51 -3.83
CA PHE A 232 -11.23 -3.41 -4.72
C PHE A 232 -11.01 -2.06 -4.03
N THR A 233 -10.43 -1.11 -4.75
CA THR A 233 -10.19 0.26 -4.27
C THR A 233 -11.04 1.24 -5.08
N ARG A 234 -11.36 2.41 -4.50
CA ARG A 234 -12.09 3.48 -5.22
C ARG A 234 -13.45 3.03 -5.83
N VAL A 235 -14.13 2.05 -5.21
CA VAL A 235 -15.49 1.59 -5.57
C VAL A 235 -16.58 2.25 -4.71
N LEU A 236 -16.26 2.66 -3.48
CA LEU A 236 -17.20 3.40 -2.63
C LEU A 236 -17.21 4.87 -3.02
N THR A 237 -18.38 5.37 -3.42
CA THR A 237 -18.57 6.76 -3.84
C THR A 237 -19.25 7.55 -2.71
N PRO A 238 -18.67 8.64 -2.19
CA PRO A 238 -19.35 9.48 -1.19
C PRO A 238 -20.62 10.11 -1.76
N TYR A 239 -21.74 9.92 -1.07
CA TYR A 239 -23.05 10.45 -1.49
C TYR A 239 -23.84 10.92 -0.25
N PRO A 240 -23.98 12.23 0.01
CA PRO A 240 -23.54 13.35 -0.82
C PRO A 240 -22.00 13.45 -0.94
N ALA A 241 -21.54 14.04 -2.05
CA ALA A 241 -20.11 14.20 -2.34
C ALA A 241 -19.41 15.22 -1.42
N GLU A 242 -20.16 16.12 -0.80
CA GLU A 242 -19.70 17.10 0.18
C GLU A 242 -20.60 17.06 1.42
N VAL A 243 -20.01 17.12 2.61
CA VAL A 243 -20.68 17.12 3.92
C VAL A 243 -20.16 18.24 4.80
N THR A 244 -21.01 18.87 5.59
CA THR A 244 -20.54 19.83 6.60
C THR A 244 -19.84 19.11 7.75
N GLN A 245 -19.08 19.85 8.57
CA GLN A 245 -18.32 19.30 9.69
C GLN A 245 -19.18 18.52 10.72
N LYS A 246 -20.49 18.76 10.77
CA LYS A 246 -21.45 18.14 11.70
C LYS A 246 -22.21 16.95 11.10
N GLU A 247 -22.10 16.73 9.79
CA GLU A 247 -22.85 15.71 9.07
C GLU A 247 -22.13 14.36 9.08
N ASP A 248 -22.93 13.31 8.89
CA ASP A 248 -22.43 11.94 8.75
C ASP A 248 -21.96 11.67 7.32
N GLN A 249 -20.79 11.04 7.16
CA GLN A 249 -20.40 10.51 5.87
C GLN A 249 -21.26 9.29 5.50
N LEU A 250 -22.03 9.44 4.44
CA LEU A 250 -22.76 8.39 3.75
C LEU A 250 -22.01 8.04 2.46
N VAL A 251 -21.99 6.75 2.11
CA VAL A 251 -21.33 6.25 0.89
C VAL A 251 -22.24 5.28 0.14
N LEU A 252 -22.11 5.31 -1.18
CA LEU A 252 -22.79 4.43 -2.13
C LEU A 252 -21.83 3.32 -2.56
N PHE A 253 -22.32 2.08 -2.54
CA PHE A 253 -21.67 0.93 -3.16
C PHE A 253 -22.57 0.39 -4.27
N ASP A 254 -22.13 0.55 -5.51
CA ASP A 254 -22.82 0.04 -6.70
C ASP A 254 -22.06 -1.17 -7.25
N ALA A 255 -22.79 -2.25 -7.51
CA ALA A 255 -22.26 -3.53 -7.99
C ALA A 255 -23.37 -4.33 -8.68
N SER A 256 -23.12 -5.63 -8.93
CA SER A 256 -24.17 -6.59 -9.27
C SER A 256 -24.57 -7.43 -8.05
N HIS A 257 -25.86 -7.76 -7.88
CA HIS A 257 -26.29 -8.68 -6.81
C HIS A 257 -26.07 -10.16 -7.19
N LEU A 258 -26.01 -10.46 -8.49
CA LEU A 258 -25.63 -11.76 -9.05
C LEU A 258 -24.17 -11.73 -9.53
N ILE A 259 -23.45 -12.86 -9.43
CA ILE A 259 -22.08 -12.97 -9.94
C ILE A 259 -22.10 -13.47 -11.38
N SER A 260 -21.35 -12.79 -12.26
CA SER A 260 -21.06 -13.28 -13.60
C SER A 260 -20.23 -14.57 -13.52
N SER A 261 -20.83 -15.72 -13.81
CA SER A 261 -20.13 -17.00 -13.95
C SER A 261 -20.28 -17.57 -15.36
N PRO A 262 -19.26 -18.25 -15.92
CA PRO A 262 -19.41 -18.98 -17.18
C PRO A 262 -20.30 -20.24 -17.05
N TYR A 263 -20.51 -20.72 -15.82
CA TYR A 263 -21.27 -21.93 -15.51
C TYR A 263 -22.68 -21.61 -15.00
N LEU A 264 -23.58 -22.60 -15.09
CA LEU A 264 -24.95 -22.55 -14.57
C LEU A 264 -24.95 -22.59 -13.04
N THR A 265 -25.47 -21.55 -12.40
CA THR A 265 -25.56 -21.46 -10.93
C THR A 265 -26.93 -21.92 -10.44
N LYS A 266 -26.95 -23.04 -9.70
CA LYS A 266 -28.19 -23.55 -9.06
C LYS A 266 -28.66 -22.68 -7.91
N THR A 267 -27.74 -22.19 -7.09
CA THR A 267 -28.05 -21.34 -5.93
C THR A 267 -26.96 -20.32 -5.69
N GLN A 268 -27.33 -19.05 -5.59
CA GLN A 268 -26.45 -17.98 -5.11
C GLN A 268 -27.01 -17.37 -3.81
N THR A 269 -26.14 -17.13 -2.83
CA THR A 269 -26.43 -16.30 -1.65
C THR A 269 -25.37 -15.22 -1.51
N THR A 270 -25.81 -13.96 -1.34
CA THR A 270 -24.90 -12.81 -1.19
C THR A 270 -25.12 -12.18 0.18
N LYS A 271 -24.05 -11.93 0.93
CA LYS A 271 -24.08 -11.21 2.22
C LYS A 271 -23.21 -9.98 2.13
N ILE A 272 -23.71 -8.88 2.67
CA ILE A 272 -23.06 -7.58 2.67
C ILE A 272 -22.90 -7.15 4.12
N LYS A 273 -21.66 -7.00 4.56
CA LYS A 273 -21.28 -6.61 5.92
C LYS A 273 -20.92 -5.13 5.92
N LEU A 274 -21.67 -4.37 6.71
CA LEU A 274 -21.58 -2.92 6.83
C LEU A 274 -20.90 -2.53 8.16
N PRO A 275 -20.31 -1.33 8.28
CA PRO A 275 -19.66 -0.87 9.51
C PRO A 275 -20.65 -0.57 10.64
N SER A 276 -21.91 -0.26 10.30
CA SER A 276 -22.98 0.05 11.26
C SER A 276 -24.33 -0.47 10.77
N GLY A 277 -25.35 -0.40 11.63
CA GLY A 277 -26.74 -0.69 11.25
C GLY A 277 -27.44 0.47 10.52
N ASN A 278 -26.76 1.60 10.27
CA ASN A 278 -27.34 2.79 9.66
C ASN A 278 -27.21 2.71 8.13
N VAL A 279 -28.32 2.41 7.48
CA VAL A 279 -28.46 2.21 6.03
C VAL A 279 -29.71 2.93 5.58
N GLU A 280 -29.54 3.86 4.64
CA GLU A 280 -30.60 4.68 4.04
C GLU A 280 -31.41 3.84 3.06
N HIS A 281 -30.72 3.17 2.12
CA HIS A 281 -31.35 2.41 1.05
C HIS A 281 -30.55 1.17 0.66
N VAL A 282 -31.26 0.12 0.24
CA VAL A 282 -30.72 -1.08 -0.40
C VAL A 282 -31.58 -1.38 -1.63
N ARG A 283 -30.99 -1.30 -2.82
CA ARG A 283 -31.61 -1.69 -4.09
C ARG A 283 -31.01 -3.01 -4.55
N ALA A 284 -31.83 -4.05 -4.64
CA ALA A 284 -31.50 -5.34 -5.24
C ALA A 284 -32.81 -6.05 -5.64
N ALA A 285 -32.73 -7.17 -6.35
CA ALA A 285 -33.90 -8.05 -6.50
C ALA A 285 -34.25 -8.73 -5.17
N GLU A 286 -35.55 -8.93 -4.91
CA GLU A 286 -35.98 -9.75 -3.78
C GLU A 286 -35.58 -11.23 -3.95
N PRO A 287 -35.33 -11.98 -2.85
CA PRO A 287 -35.53 -11.61 -1.45
C PRO A 287 -34.34 -10.86 -0.82
N ILE A 288 -34.67 -9.86 0.01
CA ILE A 288 -33.71 -9.07 0.81
C ILE A 288 -34.02 -9.25 2.30
N SER A 289 -33.00 -9.56 3.10
CA SER A 289 -33.12 -9.64 4.57
C SER A 289 -32.03 -8.81 5.27
N ARG A 290 -32.40 -8.00 6.25
CA ARG A 290 -31.48 -7.12 7.00
C ARG A 290 -31.49 -7.49 8.48
N LYS A 291 -30.30 -7.74 9.05
CA LYS A 291 -30.11 -8.04 10.47
C LYS A 291 -28.95 -7.20 11.02
N GLY A 292 -29.28 -6.07 11.64
CA GLY A 292 -28.28 -5.13 12.16
C GLY A 292 -27.42 -4.55 11.03
N SER A 293 -26.11 -4.77 11.09
CA SER A 293 -25.13 -4.34 10.09
C SER A 293 -24.87 -5.36 8.98
N VAL A 294 -25.69 -6.42 8.87
CA VAL A 294 -25.58 -7.42 7.79
C VAL A 294 -26.84 -7.41 6.94
N VAL A 295 -26.68 -7.25 5.63
CA VAL A 295 -27.72 -7.45 4.62
C VAL A 295 -27.45 -8.78 3.92
N SER A 296 -28.49 -9.58 3.71
CA SER A 296 -28.45 -10.85 2.97
C SER A 296 -29.41 -10.77 1.79
N LEU A 297 -28.96 -11.26 0.63
CA LEU A 297 -29.67 -11.28 -0.63
C LEU A 297 -29.77 -12.73 -1.12
N GLY A 298 -30.91 -13.08 -1.71
CA GLY A 298 -31.20 -14.45 -2.12
C GLY A 298 -31.67 -15.35 -0.96
N PRO A 299 -31.81 -16.67 -1.18
CA PRO A 299 -31.24 -17.42 -2.29
C PRO A 299 -31.87 -17.09 -3.64
N TYR A 300 -31.04 -16.82 -4.63
CA TYR A 300 -31.42 -16.79 -6.05
C TYR A 300 -31.14 -18.17 -6.66
N THR A 301 -32.01 -18.64 -7.56
CA THR A 301 -31.95 -19.99 -8.12
C THR A 301 -31.86 -19.98 -9.64
N ASP A 302 -31.18 -20.99 -10.20
CA ASP A 302 -31.12 -21.30 -11.63
C ASP A 302 -30.70 -20.12 -12.55
N ILE A 303 -29.62 -19.44 -12.16
CA ILE A 303 -29.02 -18.32 -12.90
C ILE A 303 -28.15 -18.89 -14.03
N LYS A 304 -28.40 -18.48 -15.28
CA LYS A 304 -27.64 -18.99 -16.45
C LYS A 304 -26.24 -18.38 -16.50
N GLY A 305 -25.33 -19.08 -17.18
CA GLY A 305 -23.98 -18.58 -17.44
C GLY A 305 -24.02 -17.22 -18.14
N PHE A 306 -23.25 -16.26 -17.62
CA PHE A 306 -23.16 -14.87 -18.08
C PHE A 306 -24.48 -14.06 -18.10
N GLU A 307 -25.56 -14.53 -17.46
CA GLU A 307 -26.82 -13.78 -17.34
C GLU A 307 -26.74 -12.65 -16.30
N ALA A 308 -25.74 -12.71 -15.42
CA ALA A 308 -25.48 -11.76 -14.34
C ALA A 308 -24.49 -10.66 -14.77
N GLY A 309 -24.97 -9.43 -14.90
CA GLY A 309 -24.18 -8.24 -15.20
C GLY A 309 -24.62 -7.04 -14.36
N VAL A 310 -23.83 -5.95 -14.34
CA VAL A 310 -24.14 -4.77 -13.50
C VAL A 310 -25.48 -4.12 -13.91
N ASP A 311 -25.76 -4.03 -15.22
CA ASP A 311 -27.00 -3.46 -15.74
C ASP A 311 -28.19 -4.43 -15.64
N ALA A 312 -27.95 -5.74 -15.77
CA ALA A 312 -28.99 -6.78 -15.72
C ALA A 312 -29.44 -7.08 -14.27
N SER A 313 -28.50 -7.07 -13.32
CA SER A 313 -28.74 -7.40 -11.92
C SER A 313 -28.15 -6.35 -10.96
N PRO A 314 -28.59 -5.08 -11.03
CA PRO A 314 -28.01 -4.00 -10.24
C PRO A 314 -28.15 -4.21 -8.72
N LEU A 315 -27.11 -3.85 -8.00
CA LEU A 315 -27.04 -3.74 -6.55
C LEU A 315 -26.57 -2.33 -6.19
N SER A 316 -27.31 -1.63 -5.33
CA SER A 316 -26.90 -0.33 -4.80
C SER A 316 -27.18 -0.25 -3.30
N VAL A 317 -26.16 0.05 -2.50
CA VAL A 317 -26.25 0.12 -1.04
C VAL A 317 -25.76 1.48 -0.56
N HIS A 318 -26.65 2.25 0.09
CA HIS A 318 -26.36 3.58 0.61
C HIS A 318 -26.35 3.56 2.14
N TYR A 319 -25.19 3.79 2.75
CA TYR A 319 -25.00 3.55 4.19
C TYR A 319 -23.97 4.48 4.84
N LYS A 320 -24.05 4.61 6.17
CA LYS A 320 -23.12 5.42 6.97
C LYS A 320 -21.77 4.72 7.13
N ASN A 321 -20.69 5.38 6.73
CA ASN A 321 -19.32 4.87 6.87
C ASN A 321 -18.36 5.95 7.36
N HIS A 322 -17.95 5.87 8.62
CA HIS A 322 -16.95 6.73 9.28
C HIS A 322 -15.55 6.08 9.36
N SER A 323 -15.28 5.00 8.62
CA SER A 323 -13.91 4.49 8.53
C SER A 323 -12.98 5.55 7.89
N PRO A 324 -11.67 5.58 8.22
CA PRO A 324 -10.73 6.47 7.54
C PRO A 324 -10.62 6.14 6.05
N PHE A 325 -11.05 7.04 5.17
CA PHE A 325 -10.84 6.92 3.71
C PHE A 325 -9.42 7.41 3.38
N MET A 326 -8.42 6.65 3.84
CA MET A 326 -7.01 6.98 3.74
C MET A 326 -6.42 6.43 2.44
N THR A 327 -6.26 7.29 1.44
CA THR A 327 -5.64 6.94 0.16
C THR A 327 -4.30 7.63 0.03
N ILE A 328 -3.22 6.84 0.02
CA ILE A 328 -1.87 7.31 -0.26
C ILE A 328 -1.76 7.39 -1.79
N THR A 329 -1.84 8.59 -2.33
CA THR A 329 -1.72 8.84 -3.77
C THR A 329 -0.36 8.44 -4.32
N LYS A 330 0.70 8.65 -3.53
CA LYS A 330 2.06 8.20 -3.86
C LYS A 330 2.80 7.79 -2.59
N LEU A 331 3.45 6.63 -2.65
CA LEU A 331 4.35 6.14 -1.61
C LEU A 331 5.73 5.87 -2.23
N THR A 332 6.76 6.54 -1.72
CA THR A 332 8.15 6.19 -2.02
C THR A 332 8.76 5.54 -0.78
N ARG A 333 9.05 4.23 -0.85
CA ARG A 333 9.66 3.45 0.23
C ARG A 333 11.11 3.16 -0.12
N GLU A 334 12.04 3.83 0.56
CA GLU A 334 13.47 3.64 0.40
C GLU A 334 14.02 2.71 1.48
N ILE A 335 14.78 1.70 1.07
CA ILE A 335 15.36 0.65 1.91
C ILE A 335 16.87 0.68 1.68
N GLU A 336 17.62 1.25 2.61
CA GLU A 336 19.08 1.39 2.54
C GLU A 336 19.78 0.30 3.37
N VAL A 337 20.56 -0.55 2.69
CA VAL A 337 21.30 -1.64 3.30
C VAL A 337 22.71 -1.18 3.65
N SER A 338 23.03 -1.10 4.95
CA SER A 338 24.39 -0.84 5.42
C SER A 338 25.03 -2.09 6.02
N MET A 339 26.21 -2.45 5.47
CA MET A 339 27.02 -3.56 5.97
C MET A 339 27.61 -3.28 7.35
N TRP A 340 27.58 -2.03 7.83
CA TRP A 340 27.96 -1.63 9.19
C TRP A 340 26.91 -1.94 10.27
N GLY A 341 25.87 -2.72 9.94
CA GLY A 341 25.00 -3.37 10.91
C GLY A 341 23.57 -2.80 11.05
N ARG A 342 23.12 -1.96 10.12
CA ARG A 342 21.72 -1.48 10.07
C ARG A 342 21.15 -1.56 8.65
N VAL A 343 19.84 -1.84 8.57
CA VAL A 343 19.03 -1.57 7.38
C VAL A 343 18.04 -0.47 7.73
N SER A 344 18.09 0.64 7.00
CA SER A 344 17.26 1.83 7.22
C SER A 344 16.11 1.87 6.23
N PHE A 345 14.95 2.31 6.72
CA PHE A 345 13.74 2.55 5.94
C PHE A 345 13.41 4.04 6.05
N GLU A 346 13.24 4.73 4.93
CA GLU A 346 12.58 6.04 4.87
C GLU A 346 11.41 5.96 3.89
N GLU A 347 10.23 6.30 4.35
CA GLU A 347 8.98 6.23 3.58
C GLU A 347 8.36 7.62 3.46
N VAL A 348 8.20 8.10 2.22
CA VAL A 348 7.54 9.36 1.89
C VAL A 348 6.09 9.08 1.49
N TYR A 349 5.15 9.63 2.26
CA TYR A 349 3.71 9.45 2.09
C TYR A 349 3.07 10.73 1.55
N ASP A 350 2.49 10.65 0.35
CA ASP A 350 1.60 11.68 -0.19
C ASP A 350 0.16 11.18 -0.06
N MET A 351 -0.59 11.63 0.96
CA MET A 351 -1.91 11.10 1.29
C MET A 351 -3.03 12.13 1.10
N GLU A 352 -4.16 11.63 0.62
CA GLU A 352 -5.43 12.36 0.45
C GLU A 352 -6.57 11.59 1.13
N HIS A 353 -7.43 12.32 1.84
CA HIS A 353 -8.66 11.75 2.38
C HIS A 353 -9.72 11.68 1.28
N THR A 354 -9.98 10.49 0.73
CA THR A 354 -10.90 10.27 -0.41
C THR A 354 -12.37 10.11 -0.01
N GLY A 355 -12.75 10.73 1.10
CA GLY A 355 -14.11 10.72 1.64
C GLY A 355 -14.97 11.86 1.08
N ALA A 356 -16.16 12.06 1.65
CA ALA A 356 -16.99 13.21 1.35
C ALA A 356 -16.24 14.51 1.71
N LYS A 357 -16.17 15.46 0.78
CA LYS A 357 -15.40 16.70 0.96
C LYS A 357 -16.00 17.57 2.06
N LEU A 358 -15.17 18.31 2.78
CA LEU A 358 -15.67 19.29 3.75
C LEU A 358 -16.38 20.44 3.02
N LYS A 359 -17.69 20.55 3.24
CA LYS A 359 -18.52 21.67 2.79
C LYS A 359 -18.43 22.82 3.80
N GLY A 360 -18.02 24.00 3.33
CA GLY A 360 -17.86 25.20 4.15
C GLY A 360 -16.55 25.25 4.93
N GLY A 361 -16.49 26.10 5.95
CA GLY A 361 -15.28 26.32 6.75
C GLY A 361 -15.08 25.30 7.87
N PHE A 362 -13.82 25.06 8.24
CA PHE A 362 -13.47 24.28 9.43
C PHE A 362 -13.54 25.13 10.71
N SER A 363 -14.30 24.69 11.70
CA SER A 363 -14.40 25.30 13.03
C SER A 363 -13.74 24.42 14.09
N ARG A 364 -12.62 24.91 14.67
CA ARG A 364 -11.95 24.21 15.78
C ARG A 364 -12.86 24.09 17.01
N TYR A 365 -13.68 25.10 17.29
CA TYR A 365 -14.59 25.11 18.43
C TYR A 365 -15.61 23.97 18.32
N ASP A 366 -16.32 23.89 17.18
CA ASP A 366 -17.27 22.80 16.93
C ASP A 366 -16.58 21.43 16.94
N TYR A 367 -15.37 21.30 16.38
CA TYR A 367 -14.64 20.04 16.34
C TYR A 367 -14.33 19.49 17.74
N VAL A 368 -13.90 20.38 18.65
CA VAL A 368 -13.63 20.03 20.05
C VAL A 368 -14.93 19.81 20.83
N GLN A 369 -15.97 20.62 20.59
CA GLN A 369 -17.25 20.50 21.29
C GLN A 369 -17.98 19.19 20.96
N LEU A 370 -18.03 18.80 19.68
CA LEU A 370 -18.80 17.64 19.20
C LEU A 370 -18.33 16.32 19.81
N HIS A 371 -17.03 16.17 20.12
CA HIS A 371 -16.35 14.94 20.57
C HIS A 371 -16.51 13.71 19.65
N GLN A 372 -17.46 13.70 18.72
CA GLN A 372 -17.67 12.64 17.75
C GLN A 372 -16.71 12.78 16.57
N ARG A 373 -16.08 11.67 16.21
CA ARG A 373 -15.32 11.53 14.96
C ARG A 373 -16.35 11.30 13.85
N GLY A 374 -16.73 12.36 13.16
CA GLY A 374 -17.64 12.31 12.00
C GLY A 374 -16.91 11.78 10.76
N ALA A 375 -17.07 12.47 9.63
CA ALA A 375 -16.39 12.17 8.36
C ALA A 375 -14.85 12.36 8.36
N SER A 376 -14.19 12.46 9.51
CA SER A 376 -12.80 12.91 9.66
C SER A 376 -11.97 12.02 10.58
N PHE A 377 -10.67 11.87 10.28
CA PHE A 377 -9.73 11.14 11.14
C PHE A 377 -8.49 11.97 11.51
N HIS A 378 -7.86 11.63 12.63
CA HIS A 378 -6.68 12.33 13.16
C HIS A 378 -5.71 11.38 13.91
N GLU A 379 -5.95 10.08 13.81
CA GLU A 379 -5.13 9.02 14.41
C GLU A 379 -4.85 8.00 13.33
N MET A 380 -3.58 7.65 13.19
CA MET A 380 -3.07 6.64 12.28
C MET A 380 -2.25 5.63 13.09
N TYR A 381 -2.20 4.40 12.60
CA TYR A 381 -1.52 3.28 13.25
C TYR A 381 -0.59 2.63 12.25
N ALA A 382 0.65 2.33 12.64
CA ALA A 382 1.57 1.52 11.86
C ALA A 382 2.09 0.33 12.69
N HIS A 383 2.26 -0.82 12.03
CA HIS A 383 2.86 -2.01 12.62
C HIS A 383 4.29 -2.13 12.12
N LEU A 384 5.25 -1.67 12.92
CA LEU A 384 6.67 -1.71 12.60
C LEU A 384 7.30 -3.05 13.04
N PRO A 385 8.34 -3.55 12.37
CA PRO A 385 9.09 -4.73 12.80
C PRO A 385 9.51 -4.66 14.28
N LYS A 386 9.54 -5.80 14.96
CA LYS A 386 9.85 -5.88 16.40
C LYS A 386 11.12 -5.14 16.79
N ASP A 387 12.18 -5.27 16.00
CA ASP A 387 13.51 -4.74 16.32
C ASP A 387 13.72 -3.30 15.79
N SER A 388 12.64 -2.59 15.46
CA SER A 388 12.69 -1.21 14.97
C SER A 388 13.28 -0.25 16.00
N VAL A 389 14.25 0.54 15.56
CA VAL A 389 15.00 1.53 16.34
C VAL A 389 15.17 2.81 15.54
N ASN A 390 15.42 3.94 16.22
CA ASN A 390 15.52 5.28 15.64
C ASN A 390 14.28 5.66 14.80
N VAL A 391 13.08 5.31 15.28
CA VAL A 391 11.82 5.67 14.63
C VAL A 391 11.63 7.19 14.69
N TYR A 392 11.39 7.83 13.55
CA TYR A 392 11.07 9.25 13.45
C TYR A 392 9.84 9.49 12.56
N TYR A 393 9.09 10.55 12.89
CA TYR A 393 7.90 10.99 12.18
C TYR A 393 7.97 12.50 12.00
N ARG A 394 8.15 12.95 10.74
CA ARG A 394 8.36 14.36 10.38
C ARG A 394 7.54 14.71 9.15
N ASP A 395 7.28 15.98 8.93
CA ASP A 395 6.83 16.51 7.64
C ASP A 395 7.92 17.40 7.02
N GLN A 396 7.55 18.15 5.97
CA GLN A 396 8.45 19.07 5.30
C GLN A 396 8.90 20.25 6.18
N ILE A 397 8.12 20.64 7.19
CA ILE A 397 8.43 21.77 8.08
C ILE A 397 9.08 21.34 9.39
N GLY A 398 9.22 20.03 9.64
CA GLY A 398 10.06 19.47 10.70
C GLY A 398 9.41 18.32 11.46
N ASN A 399 9.91 18.07 12.66
CA ASN A 399 9.43 16.95 13.50
C ASN A 399 7.94 17.11 13.90
N ILE A 400 7.23 15.99 14.02
CA ILE A 400 5.88 15.94 14.59
C ILE A 400 5.92 15.11 15.88
N SER A 401 5.83 15.78 17.03
CA SER A 401 5.91 15.16 18.36
C SER A 401 4.66 14.39 18.78
N THR A 402 3.57 14.46 18.01
CA THR A 402 2.31 13.74 18.28
C THR A 402 2.36 12.29 17.78
N SER A 403 3.36 11.55 18.24
CA SER A 403 3.55 10.12 17.98
C SER A 403 3.87 9.36 19.28
N ARG A 404 3.52 8.07 19.32
CA ARG A 404 3.71 7.20 20.47
C ARG A 404 3.93 5.75 20.03
N LEU A 405 5.17 5.29 20.21
CA LEU A 405 5.60 3.93 19.93
C LEU A 405 5.37 3.04 21.17
N ARG A 406 4.86 1.82 20.96
CA ARG A 406 4.61 0.82 22.03
C ARG A 406 4.92 -0.60 21.51
N PRO A 407 5.46 -1.51 22.32
CA PRO A 407 5.49 -2.94 21.97
C PRO A 407 4.06 -3.50 21.86
N ALA A 408 3.81 -4.34 20.86
CA ALA A 408 2.50 -4.93 20.63
C ALA A 408 2.16 -6.01 21.69
N GLY A 409 1.27 -5.67 22.62
CA GLY A 409 0.80 -6.58 23.67
C GLY A 409 1.90 -7.06 24.62
N ARG A 410 1.69 -8.23 25.24
CA ARG A 410 2.68 -8.83 26.17
C ARG A 410 3.82 -9.58 25.48
N THR A 411 3.59 -10.05 24.25
CA THR A 411 4.55 -10.85 23.47
C THR A 411 5.46 -10.01 22.59
N GLY A 412 5.07 -8.78 22.24
CA GLY A 412 5.92 -7.84 21.49
C GLY A 412 6.37 -8.39 20.13
N SER A 413 5.45 -8.96 19.34
CA SER A 413 5.76 -9.51 18.01
C SER A 413 6.01 -8.43 16.94
N TYR A 414 5.51 -7.22 17.16
CA TYR A 414 5.77 -6.02 16.38
C TYR A 414 5.76 -4.80 17.33
N GLN A 415 6.10 -3.62 16.81
CA GLN A 415 5.90 -2.35 17.52
C GLN A 415 4.72 -1.59 16.90
N GLU A 416 3.78 -1.19 17.74
CA GLU A 416 2.63 -0.37 17.38
C GLU A 416 3.03 1.11 17.48
N LEU A 417 3.06 1.82 16.35
CA LEU A 417 3.23 3.26 16.29
C LEU A 417 1.85 3.90 16.12
N GLU A 418 1.35 4.53 17.18
CA GLU A 418 0.22 5.47 17.11
C GLU A 418 0.76 6.85 16.76
N PHE A 419 0.27 7.49 15.69
CA PHE A 419 0.72 8.82 15.29
C PHE A 419 -0.42 9.68 14.76
N LYS A 420 -0.28 11.00 14.94
CA LYS A 420 -1.31 12.00 14.62
C LYS A 420 -0.72 13.10 13.75
N PRO A 421 -1.34 13.44 12.61
CA PRO A 421 -0.92 14.56 11.78
C PRO A 421 -1.17 15.90 12.49
N ARG A 422 -0.56 16.99 12.00
CA ARG A 422 -0.68 18.33 12.63
C ARG A 422 -2.13 18.86 12.69
N PHE A 423 -3.01 18.38 11.82
CA PHE A 423 -4.41 18.76 11.74
C PHE A 423 -5.29 17.53 11.47
N PRO A 424 -6.56 17.49 11.94
CA PRO A 424 -7.49 16.44 11.57
C PRO A 424 -7.78 16.51 10.07
N LEU A 425 -7.90 15.35 9.43
CA LEU A 425 -8.13 15.23 8.00
C LEU A 425 -9.63 15.09 7.75
N PHE A 426 -10.15 15.96 6.90
CA PHE A 426 -11.49 15.85 6.30
C PHE A 426 -11.37 15.48 4.82
N GLY A 427 -12.44 15.02 4.18
CA GLY A 427 -12.41 14.68 2.77
C GLY A 427 -11.89 15.80 1.87
N GLY A 428 -11.05 15.43 0.90
CA GLY A 428 -10.32 16.35 0.02
C GLY A 428 -9.07 16.99 0.63
N TRP A 429 -8.82 16.87 1.93
CA TRP A 429 -7.60 17.38 2.55
C TRP A 429 -6.43 16.43 2.26
N LYS A 430 -5.25 17.01 2.04
CA LYS A 430 -4.01 16.29 1.74
C LYS A 430 -2.97 16.55 2.83
N SER A 431 -2.10 15.58 3.06
CA SER A 431 -0.99 15.67 4.00
C SER A 431 0.20 14.87 3.48
N GLN A 432 1.38 15.45 3.59
CA GLN A 432 2.64 14.81 3.21
C GLN A 432 3.53 14.63 4.45
N TRP A 433 4.09 13.43 4.63
CA TRP A 433 5.02 13.15 5.73
C TRP A 433 6.06 12.10 5.39
N TYR A 434 7.04 12.00 6.27
CA TYR A 434 8.10 11.02 6.25
C TYR A 434 7.97 10.17 7.53
N LEU A 435 7.93 8.86 7.36
CA LEU A 435 8.09 7.88 8.43
C LEU A 435 9.40 7.14 8.16
N GLY A 436 10.30 7.12 9.14
CA GLY A 436 11.52 6.34 9.01
C GLY A 436 11.86 5.59 10.28
N TYR A 437 12.56 4.49 10.11
CA TYR A 437 13.01 3.58 11.16
C TYR A 437 14.20 2.78 10.62
N SER A 438 15.00 2.17 11.49
CA SER A 438 15.94 1.14 11.04
C SER A 438 15.76 -0.14 11.85
N VAL A 439 16.20 -1.25 11.29
CA VAL A 439 16.32 -2.54 11.98
C VAL A 439 17.78 -2.99 11.99
N PRO A 440 18.22 -3.80 12.96
CA PRO A 440 19.53 -4.43 12.92
C PRO A 440 19.66 -5.36 11.72
N THR A 441 20.81 -5.37 11.05
CA THR A 441 21.02 -6.16 9.82
C THR A 441 20.72 -7.65 10.01
N TYR A 442 21.04 -8.25 11.17
CA TYR A 442 20.77 -9.67 11.47
C TYR A 442 19.28 -10.07 11.42
N SER A 443 18.36 -9.10 11.50
CA SER A 443 16.91 -9.36 11.55
C SER A 443 16.26 -9.52 10.17
N VAL A 444 16.91 -9.03 9.11
CA VAL A 444 16.39 -8.97 7.73
C VAL A 444 17.39 -9.41 6.67
N LEU A 445 18.70 -9.49 6.99
CA LEU A 445 19.75 -9.91 6.08
C LEU A 445 20.35 -11.23 6.55
N THR A 446 20.33 -12.22 5.66
CA THR A 446 20.97 -13.53 5.84
C THR A 446 22.09 -13.70 4.81
N HIS A 447 23.11 -14.52 5.08
CA HIS A 447 24.23 -14.69 4.14
C HIS A 447 24.85 -16.08 4.16
N VAL A 448 25.49 -16.45 3.05
CA VAL A 448 26.31 -17.66 2.89
C VAL A 448 27.56 -17.27 2.10
N GLY A 449 28.72 -17.18 2.79
CA GLY A 449 29.91 -16.55 2.22
C GLY A 449 29.65 -15.08 1.86
N ASP A 450 30.03 -14.67 0.65
CA ASP A 450 29.80 -13.33 0.09
C ASP A 450 28.40 -13.17 -0.57
N LYS A 451 27.53 -14.18 -0.53
CA LYS A 451 26.14 -14.10 -1.03
C LYS A 451 25.21 -13.67 0.10
N PHE A 452 24.49 -12.57 -0.10
CA PHE A 452 23.54 -12.00 0.85
C PHE A 452 22.10 -12.12 0.31
N LYS A 453 21.14 -12.32 1.21
CA LYS A 453 19.70 -12.31 0.95
C LYS A 453 19.02 -11.38 1.96
N LEU A 454 18.48 -10.28 1.46
CA LEU A 454 17.60 -9.37 2.19
C LEU A 454 16.15 -9.88 2.08
N GLU A 455 15.43 -9.95 3.19
CA GLU A 455 14.03 -10.36 3.27
C GLU A 455 13.25 -9.31 4.06
N VAL A 456 12.36 -8.57 3.38
CA VAL A 456 11.65 -7.40 3.94
C VAL A 456 10.25 -7.28 3.35
N ASP A 457 9.30 -6.71 4.09
CA ASP A 457 7.94 -6.46 3.59
C ASP A 457 7.94 -5.50 2.39
N PHE A 458 7.09 -5.75 1.39
CA PHE A 458 7.02 -4.93 0.17
C PHE A 458 6.32 -3.58 0.35
N SER A 459 5.27 -3.52 1.17
CA SER A 459 4.37 -2.38 1.26
C SER A 459 4.51 -1.62 2.59
N THR A 460 3.59 -0.67 2.82
CA THR A 460 3.58 0.19 4.00
C THR A 460 3.23 -0.56 5.30
N PRO A 461 3.87 -0.23 6.44
CA PRO A 461 3.43 -0.68 7.76
C PRO A 461 2.15 0.02 8.23
N VAL A 462 1.71 1.12 7.59
CA VAL A 462 0.53 1.93 7.96
C VAL A 462 -0.75 1.15 7.69
N GLN A 463 -1.55 1.00 8.73
CA GLN A 463 -2.74 0.15 8.73
C GLN A 463 -3.95 0.87 8.13
N GLY A 464 -4.64 0.16 7.23
CA GLY A 464 -5.89 0.65 6.64
C GLY A 464 -5.71 1.74 5.57
N ALA A 465 -4.51 1.88 5.00
CA ALA A 465 -4.30 2.67 3.80
C ALA A 465 -4.57 1.85 2.52
N SER A 466 -4.92 2.54 1.44
CA SER A 466 -4.77 2.07 0.06
C SER A 466 -3.72 2.93 -0.63
N VAL A 467 -2.80 2.35 -1.40
CA VAL A 467 -1.77 3.11 -2.13
C VAL A 467 -2.09 3.07 -3.63
N ASP A 468 -2.16 4.22 -4.29
CA ASP A 468 -2.41 4.27 -5.74
C ASP A 468 -1.13 3.95 -6.54
N ASP A 469 -0.03 4.66 -6.26
CA ASP A 469 1.30 4.42 -6.85
C ASP A 469 2.34 4.15 -5.74
N LEU A 470 2.94 2.96 -5.73
CA LEU A 470 4.04 2.55 -4.84
C LEU A 470 5.33 2.38 -5.65
N THR A 471 6.37 3.12 -5.25
CA THR A 471 7.76 2.92 -5.71
C THR A 471 8.60 2.45 -4.53
N VAL A 472 9.10 1.22 -4.58
CA VAL A 472 10.07 0.67 -3.62
C VAL A 472 11.47 0.83 -4.20
N LYS A 473 12.40 1.40 -3.44
CA LYS A 473 13.81 1.57 -3.81
C LYS A 473 14.69 0.80 -2.84
N VAL A 474 15.41 -0.20 -3.33
CA VAL A 474 16.39 -0.95 -2.53
C VAL A 474 17.78 -0.44 -2.88
N VAL A 475 18.36 0.35 -1.97
CA VAL A 475 19.72 0.89 -2.07
C VAL A 475 20.68 -0.10 -1.43
N LEU A 476 21.50 -0.74 -2.25
CA LEU A 476 22.48 -1.74 -1.84
C LEU A 476 23.85 -1.09 -1.55
N PRO A 477 24.76 -1.76 -0.81
CA PRO A 477 26.10 -1.22 -0.56
C PRO A 477 26.91 -1.04 -1.84
N GLU A 478 27.87 -0.11 -1.82
CA GLU A 478 28.84 0.07 -2.91
C GLU A 478 29.59 -1.26 -3.14
N GLY A 479 29.78 -1.65 -4.41
CA GLY A 479 30.42 -2.92 -4.75
C GLY A 479 29.51 -4.15 -4.68
N ALA A 480 28.21 -4.00 -4.40
CA ALA A 480 27.24 -5.08 -4.59
C ALA A 480 27.07 -5.43 -6.09
N THR A 481 27.03 -6.72 -6.40
CA THR A 481 26.94 -7.27 -7.76
C THR A 481 25.90 -8.39 -7.84
N ASN A 482 25.55 -8.83 -9.05
CA ASN A 482 24.66 -9.98 -9.29
C ASN A 482 23.33 -9.89 -8.53
N VAL A 483 22.70 -8.71 -8.58
CA VAL A 483 21.46 -8.42 -7.88
C VAL A 483 20.29 -9.16 -8.53
N GLN A 484 19.47 -9.83 -7.74
CA GLN A 484 18.24 -10.49 -8.21
C GLN A 484 17.11 -10.18 -7.22
N VAL A 485 15.90 -9.94 -7.74
CA VAL A 485 14.72 -9.64 -6.93
C VAL A 485 13.64 -10.70 -7.16
N ASN A 486 13.13 -11.25 -6.08
CA ASN A 486 12.05 -12.23 -6.08
C ASN A 486 10.82 -11.63 -5.36
N VAL A 487 9.74 -11.39 -6.12
CA VAL A 487 8.48 -10.85 -5.61
C VAL A 487 7.35 -11.85 -5.91
N PRO A 488 6.47 -12.18 -4.94
CA PRO A 488 5.44 -13.22 -5.11
C PRO A 488 4.21 -12.79 -5.95
N PHE A 489 4.29 -11.67 -6.68
CA PHE A 489 3.24 -11.13 -7.55
C PHE A 489 3.84 -10.29 -8.68
N SER A 490 3.06 -10.01 -9.72
CA SER A 490 3.50 -9.21 -10.86
C SER A 490 3.72 -7.73 -10.51
N LEU A 491 4.89 -7.20 -10.85
CA LEU A 491 5.22 -5.77 -10.82
C LEU A 491 4.77 -5.09 -12.11
N ASP A 492 4.59 -3.77 -12.06
CA ASP A 492 4.21 -2.97 -13.25
C ASP A 492 5.45 -2.35 -13.92
N GLY A 493 6.55 -2.22 -13.17
CA GLY A 493 7.86 -1.84 -13.69
C GLY A 493 8.99 -2.25 -12.74
N THR A 494 10.16 -2.55 -13.33
CA THR A 494 11.43 -2.73 -12.62
C THR A 494 12.48 -1.93 -13.36
N SER A 495 13.29 -1.16 -12.64
CA SER A 495 14.43 -0.44 -13.21
C SER A 495 15.61 -0.41 -12.24
N GLU A 496 16.80 -0.17 -12.77
CA GLU A 496 18.03 -0.05 -12.00
C GLU A 496 18.63 1.34 -12.20
N THR A 497 19.21 1.89 -11.14
CA THR A 497 19.93 3.16 -11.16
C THR A 497 21.08 3.13 -10.18
N THR A 498 21.92 4.16 -10.17
CA THR A 498 23.01 4.31 -9.20
C THR A 498 22.80 5.58 -8.38
N ARG A 499 23.14 5.51 -7.10
CA ARG A 499 23.09 6.63 -6.16
C ARG A 499 24.46 6.85 -5.55
N GLN A 500 24.76 8.10 -5.26
CA GLN A 500 25.92 8.52 -4.49
C GLN A 500 25.44 9.03 -3.13
N THR A 501 26.03 8.54 -2.05
CA THR A 501 25.84 9.02 -0.68
C THR A 501 27.21 9.30 -0.03
N TYR A 502 27.27 9.45 1.29
CA TYR A 502 28.50 9.67 2.02
C TYR A 502 29.47 8.48 1.90
N LEU A 503 30.75 8.77 1.67
CA LEU A 503 31.86 7.82 1.55
C LEU A 503 31.84 6.89 0.33
N ASP A 504 30.93 7.12 -0.63
CA ASP A 504 30.95 6.42 -1.92
C ASP A 504 32.00 7.00 -2.87
N THR A 505 32.53 6.17 -3.77
CA THR A 505 33.36 6.65 -4.88
C THR A 505 32.52 7.06 -6.09
N PRO A 506 32.84 8.19 -6.76
CA PRO A 506 32.13 8.65 -7.95
C PRO A 506 32.12 7.65 -9.13
N ALA A 507 33.03 6.68 -9.14
CA ALA A 507 33.18 5.71 -10.22
C ALA A 507 32.34 4.43 -10.04
N ILE A 508 31.93 4.10 -8.82
CA ILE A 508 31.16 2.87 -8.52
C ILE A 508 29.76 3.26 -8.07
N GLY A 509 29.64 3.94 -6.92
CA GLY A 509 28.36 4.29 -6.31
C GLY A 509 27.56 3.08 -5.82
N ARG A 510 26.40 3.35 -5.24
CA ARG A 510 25.47 2.33 -4.73
C ARG A 510 24.47 1.93 -5.81
N PRO A 511 24.35 0.63 -6.15
CA PRO A 511 23.29 0.17 -7.04
C PRO A 511 21.94 0.25 -6.31
N VAL A 512 20.93 0.73 -7.03
CA VAL A 512 19.57 0.92 -6.52
C VAL A 512 18.60 0.21 -7.45
N VAL A 513 17.89 -0.78 -6.93
CA VAL A 513 16.78 -1.42 -7.65
C VAL A 513 15.49 -0.70 -7.32
N ILE A 514 14.74 -0.33 -8.34
CA ILE A 514 13.45 0.36 -8.26
C ILE A 514 12.37 -0.62 -8.72
N LEU A 515 11.38 -0.85 -7.85
CA LEU A 515 10.23 -1.71 -8.09
C LEU A 515 8.97 -0.84 -8.04
N ASP A 516 8.25 -0.75 -9.15
CA ASP A 516 7.04 0.04 -9.27
C ASP A 516 5.79 -0.85 -9.30
N LYS A 517 4.81 -0.53 -8.45
CA LYS A 517 3.53 -1.22 -8.38
C LYS A 517 2.37 -0.26 -8.10
N LYS A 518 1.28 -0.42 -8.83
CA LYS A 518 0.05 0.35 -8.71
C LYS A 518 -1.02 -0.42 -7.96
N ASN A 519 -1.99 0.34 -7.43
CA ASN A 519 -3.17 -0.16 -6.73
C ASN A 519 -2.85 -1.14 -5.59
N VAL A 520 -1.95 -0.74 -4.70
CA VAL A 520 -1.41 -1.59 -3.63
C VAL A 520 -2.29 -1.52 -2.38
N VAL A 521 -2.89 -2.65 -2.04
CA VAL A 521 -3.62 -2.90 -0.79
C VAL A 521 -2.79 -3.71 0.21
N ALA A 522 -3.21 -3.73 1.49
CA ALA A 522 -2.54 -4.46 2.57
C ALA A 522 -2.29 -5.97 2.31
N ALA A 523 -3.00 -6.60 1.36
CA ALA A 523 -2.73 -7.99 0.94
C ALA A 523 -1.39 -8.17 0.20
N HIS A 524 -0.85 -7.10 -0.41
CA HIS A 524 0.49 -7.08 -1.00
C HIS A 524 1.60 -6.84 0.04
N ASN A 525 1.28 -6.59 1.31
CA ASN A 525 2.28 -6.45 2.36
C ASN A 525 2.77 -7.83 2.81
N VAL A 526 3.50 -8.48 1.91
CA VAL A 526 4.19 -9.76 2.09
C VAL A 526 5.70 -9.54 1.95
N PRO A 527 6.53 -10.40 2.55
CA PRO A 527 7.97 -10.32 2.35
C PRO A 527 8.33 -10.57 0.89
N PHE A 528 9.29 -9.79 0.39
CA PHE A 528 9.99 -10.03 -0.87
C PHE A 528 11.49 -10.20 -0.60
N GLU A 529 12.19 -10.86 -1.51
CA GLU A 529 13.60 -11.18 -1.34
C GLU A 529 14.46 -10.43 -2.36
N VAL A 530 15.60 -9.91 -1.91
CA VAL A 530 16.66 -9.38 -2.79
C VAL A 530 17.95 -10.12 -2.47
N THR A 531 18.48 -10.84 -3.45
CA THR A 531 19.80 -11.47 -3.34
C THR A 531 20.85 -10.62 -4.05
N PHE A 532 22.06 -10.58 -3.50
CA PHE A 532 23.20 -9.90 -4.10
C PHE A 532 24.52 -10.51 -3.62
N GLU A 533 25.58 -10.33 -4.39
CA GLU A 533 26.95 -10.70 -4.01
C GLU A 533 27.72 -9.46 -3.57
N PHE A 534 28.32 -9.52 -2.39
CA PHE A 534 29.12 -8.44 -1.82
C PHE A 534 30.39 -9.02 -1.17
N PRO A 535 31.58 -8.76 -1.73
CA PRO A 535 32.83 -9.28 -1.17
C PRO A 535 33.16 -8.59 0.16
N GLN A 536 33.21 -9.35 1.27
CA GLN A 536 33.35 -8.77 2.62
C GLN A 536 34.60 -7.89 2.80
N HIS A 537 35.70 -8.19 2.10
CA HIS A 537 36.92 -7.38 2.15
C HIS A 537 36.72 -5.94 1.62
N PHE A 538 35.70 -5.71 0.79
CA PHE A 538 35.37 -4.38 0.26
C PHE A 538 34.85 -3.43 1.35
N MET A 539 34.41 -3.92 2.52
CA MET A 539 34.08 -3.05 3.66
C MET A 539 35.27 -2.18 4.13
N MET A 540 36.51 -2.59 3.85
CA MET A 540 37.70 -1.80 4.16
C MET A 540 37.90 -0.59 3.21
N HIS A 541 37.13 -0.50 2.12
CA HIS A 541 37.20 0.60 1.15
C HIS A 541 36.81 1.95 1.79
N GLU A 542 35.67 2.04 2.47
CA GLU A 542 35.19 3.28 3.08
C GLU A 542 36.17 3.86 4.13
N PRO A 543 36.76 3.07 5.08
CA PRO A 543 37.81 3.56 5.97
C PRO A 543 39.10 3.96 5.25
N LEU A 544 39.52 3.23 4.22
CA LEU A 544 40.72 3.57 3.43
C LEU A 544 40.55 4.86 2.63
N LEU A 545 39.33 5.15 2.16
CA LEU A 545 38.99 6.41 1.50
C LEU A 545 39.22 7.59 2.47
N LEU A 546 38.73 7.50 3.71
CA LEU A 546 39.00 8.51 4.74
C LEU A 546 40.50 8.66 5.04
N VAL A 547 41.21 7.55 5.27
CA VAL A 547 42.66 7.57 5.58
C VAL A 547 43.45 8.19 4.43
N SER A 548 43.12 7.88 3.17
CA SER A 548 43.78 8.44 1.99
C SER A 548 43.51 9.94 1.82
N GLY A 549 42.29 10.41 2.11
CA GLY A 549 41.93 11.82 2.13
C GLY A 549 42.75 12.63 3.15
N PHE A 550 42.83 12.15 4.39
CA PHE A 550 43.67 12.78 5.41
C PHE A 550 45.17 12.72 5.07
N LEU A 551 45.66 11.58 4.56
CA LEU A 551 47.05 11.45 4.13
C LEU A 551 47.39 12.43 3.00
N ALA A 552 46.53 12.57 2.00
CA ALA A 552 46.70 13.54 0.92
C ALA A 552 46.75 14.98 1.44
N PHE A 553 45.88 15.34 2.38
CA PHE A 553 45.92 16.64 3.06
C PHE A 553 47.27 16.90 3.76
N PHE A 554 47.78 15.94 4.54
CA PHE A 554 49.09 16.07 5.19
C PHE A 554 50.26 16.16 4.18
N ILE A 555 50.21 15.41 3.07
CA ILE A 555 51.21 15.51 1.99
C ILE A 555 51.18 16.90 1.35
N VAL A 556 49.99 17.45 1.06
CA VAL A 556 49.86 18.82 0.53
C VAL A 556 50.42 19.84 1.51
N CYS A 557 50.12 19.75 2.81
CA CYS A 557 50.73 20.61 3.82
C CYS A 557 52.26 20.48 3.85
N MET A 558 52.80 19.25 3.79
CA MET A 558 54.24 19.00 3.77
C MET A 558 54.94 19.59 2.54
N VAL A 559 54.29 19.58 1.37
CA VAL A 559 54.79 20.23 0.16
C VAL A 559 54.74 21.76 0.30
N LEU A 560 53.60 22.32 0.72
CA LEU A 560 53.43 23.76 0.91
C LEU A 560 54.45 24.35 1.89
N PHE A 561 54.72 23.67 3.02
CA PHE A 561 55.75 24.10 3.98
C PHE A 561 57.20 23.98 3.48
N ARG A 562 57.45 23.30 2.34
CA ARG A 562 58.76 23.21 1.70
C ARG A 562 58.91 24.14 0.49
N LEU A 563 57.84 24.79 0.04
CA LEU A 563 57.90 25.80 -1.03
C LEU A 563 58.30 27.15 -0.43
N ASP A 564 59.53 27.58 -0.69
CA ASP A 564 59.97 28.94 -0.41
C ASP A 564 59.46 29.88 -1.52
N ILE A 565 58.36 30.57 -1.25
CA ILE A 565 57.73 31.55 -2.15
C ILE A 565 58.29 32.97 -1.90
N SER A 566 59.49 33.11 -1.33
CA SER A 566 60.10 34.43 -1.11
C SER A 566 60.61 35.06 -2.40
N ILE A 567 60.02 36.22 -2.77
CA ILE A 567 60.35 36.97 -3.99
C ILE A 567 61.78 37.55 -3.95
N ALA A 568 62.33 37.76 -2.74
CA ALA A 568 63.71 38.19 -2.55
C ALA A 568 64.39 37.33 -1.47
N LYS A 569 65.47 36.63 -1.85
CA LYS A 569 66.33 35.91 -0.90
C LYS A 569 66.94 36.91 0.09
N LYS A 570 66.55 36.80 1.37
CA LYS A 570 67.16 37.59 2.45
C LYS A 570 68.65 37.25 2.53
N PRO A 571 69.56 38.25 2.63
CA PRO A 571 70.99 38.00 2.70
C PRO A 571 71.34 37.17 3.94
N VAL A 572 72.25 36.22 3.77
CA VAL A 572 72.64 35.25 4.80
C VAL A 572 73.24 35.98 6.00
N GLN A 573 72.45 36.13 7.08
CA GLN A 573 73.01 36.52 8.37
C GLN A 573 73.87 35.37 8.88
N LYS A 574 75.21 35.52 8.76
CA LYS A 574 76.16 34.65 9.45
C LYS A 574 75.78 34.61 10.92
N LYS A 575 75.64 33.40 11.48
CA LYS A 575 75.51 33.23 12.94
C LYS A 575 76.65 34.00 13.62
N LYS A 576 76.31 34.84 14.59
CA LYS A 576 77.30 35.27 15.57
C LYS A 576 77.68 34.03 16.38
N THR A 577 78.90 33.56 16.18
CA THR A 577 79.65 32.86 17.24
C THR A 577 79.72 33.80 18.45
N GLU A 578 79.65 33.25 19.66
CA GLU A 578 79.42 33.97 20.92
C GLU A 578 80.37 35.16 21.16
#